data_AF-A0A973LQT3-F1
#
_entry.id   AF-A0A973LQT3-F1
#
_cell.length_a   1.000
_cell.length_b   1.000
_cell.length_c   1.000
_cell.angle_alpha   90.00
_cell.angle_beta   90.00
_cell.angle_gamma   90.00
#
_symmetry.space_group_name_H-M   'P 1'
#
loop_
_entity.id
_entity.type
_entity.pdbx_description
1 polymer ?
#
loop_
_entity_poly.entity_id
_entity_poly.type
_entity_poly.pdbx_seq_one_letter_code
_entity_poly.pdbx_strand_id
1 'polypeptide(L)'
;VELLRGLRAGDLFHAAVFDLARRGWVTISGDRLSLSDRGEGQVWPYERWALDRMAARMAGAPRAPVIALMPDGTDLDAEFVPLVRQSAIDLGLARRRWRSMLVPLLLAAGLAVPWYVTIAHAGVSWPGWIATAGAFVAGASLLLGGRGFLLTPLGREVAGPEPAPVDAREERIFTGDGWRSVLIEPTRRGGDGPKRQEVEGRVVKRWIVTEHGDDLSTSRTCYVALHDGTSEKAPAYRAKERFYQDVLPGDVVRLLVNPRRGSVLSVLNHERHW
;
A
#
# COMPACT_ATOMS: atom_id res chain seq x y z
N VAL A 1 -11.95 -7.37 -9.08
CA VAL A 1 -10.80 -8.32 -9.23
C VAL A 1 -9.69 -7.67 -8.47
N GLU A 2 -9.34 -8.09 -7.23
CA GLU A 2 -8.23 -7.53 -6.39
C GLU A 2 -8.46 -7.74 -4.88
N LEU A 3 -8.61 -8.97 -4.36
CA LEU A 3 -8.61 -9.12 -2.89
C LEU A 3 -7.25 -8.77 -2.24
N LEU A 4 -6.23 -8.50 -3.04
CA LEU A 4 -4.84 -8.27 -2.62
C LEU A 4 -4.14 -7.07 -3.32
N ARG A 5 -4.79 -6.29 -4.20
CA ARG A 5 -4.20 -4.96 -4.53
C ARG A 5 -4.71 -3.98 -3.49
N GLY A 6 -3.79 -3.36 -2.77
CA GLY A 6 -4.08 -2.30 -1.80
C GLY A 6 -3.56 -2.62 -0.40
N LEU A 7 -3.70 -3.87 0.05
CA LEU A 7 -3.17 -4.29 1.35
C LEU A 7 -1.67 -4.56 1.25
N ARG A 8 -0.88 -3.91 2.11
CA ARG A 8 0.56 -4.15 2.18
C ARG A 8 0.79 -5.52 2.81
N ALA A 9 1.93 -6.15 2.50
CA ALA A 9 2.26 -7.46 3.06
C ALA A 9 2.27 -7.46 4.61
N GLY A 10 2.66 -6.33 5.22
CA GLY A 10 2.56 -6.12 6.67
C GLY A 10 1.12 -6.09 7.20
N ASP A 11 0.17 -5.52 6.47
CA ASP A 11 -1.24 -5.48 6.88
C ASP A 11 -1.85 -6.89 6.87
N LEU A 12 -1.49 -7.69 5.86
CA LEU A 12 -1.88 -9.11 5.77
C LEU A 12 -1.29 -9.93 6.92
N PHE A 13 -0.03 -9.66 7.27
CA PHE A 13 0.62 -10.31 8.40
C PHE A 13 -0.08 -9.97 9.71
N HIS A 14 -0.38 -8.69 9.94
CA HIS A 14 -1.12 -8.26 11.13
C HIS A 14 -2.50 -8.89 11.21
N ALA A 15 -3.25 -8.92 10.11
CA ALA A 15 -4.56 -9.57 10.06
C ALA A 15 -4.47 -11.06 10.46
N ALA A 16 -3.47 -11.78 9.93
CA ALA A 16 -3.22 -13.17 10.31
C ALA A 16 -2.88 -13.33 11.79
N VAL A 17 -2.06 -12.43 12.36
CA VAL A 17 -1.74 -12.43 13.80
C VAL A 17 -2.97 -12.16 14.66
N PHE A 18 -3.85 -11.24 14.25
CA PHE A 18 -5.12 -11.00 14.96
C PHE A 18 -6.06 -12.20 14.89
N ASP A 19 -6.12 -12.90 13.76
CA ASP A 19 -6.92 -14.13 13.65
C ASP A 19 -6.35 -15.29 14.47
N LEU A 20 -5.02 -15.38 14.59
CA LEU A 20 -4.36 -16.30 15.51
C LEU A 20 -4.65 -15.93 16.97
N ALA A 21 -4.66 -14.63 17.30
CA ALA A 21 -4.98 -14.17 18.64
C ALA A 21 -6.43 -14.44 19.03
N ARG A 22 -7.37 -14.24 18.09
CA ARG A 22 -8.79 -14.58 18.28
C ARG A 22 -9.02 -16.07 18.57
N ARG A 23 -8.17 -16.94 18.01
CA ARG A 23 -8.18 -18.39 18.26
C ARG A 23 -7.28 -18.83 19.42
N GLY A 24 -6.70 -17.89 20.16
CA GLY A 24 -5.90 -18.19 21.35
C GLY A 24 -4.50 -18.76 21.09
N TRP A 25 -4.02 -18.78 19.84
CA TRP A 25 -2.63 -19.15 19.51
C TRP A 25 -1.64 -18.06 19.91
N VAL A 26 -2.12 -16.82 20.00
CA VAL A 26 -1.36 -15.63 20.36
C VAL A 26 -2.14 -14.84 21.40
N THR A 27 -1.46 -14.22 22.37
CA THR A 27 -2.09 -13.29 23.31
C THR A 27 -1.43 -11.93 23.18
N ILE A 28 -2.23 -10.90 22.92
CA ILE A 28 -1.77 -9.52 22.78
C ILE A 28 -2.26 -8.75 24.02
N SER A 29 -1.33 -8.17 24.77
CA SER A 29 -1.60 -7.35 25.95
C SER A 29 -0.81 -6.05 25.85
N GLY A 30 -1.51 -4.95 25.57
CA GLY A 30 -0.89 -3.67 25.26
C GLY A 30 -0.02 -3.76 24.02
N ASP A 31 1.26 -3.42 24.16
CA ASP A 31 2.28 -3.48 23.10
C ASP A 31 3.01 -4.84 23.04
N ARG A 32 2.67 -5.79 23.90
CA ARG A 32 3.37 -7.08 24.03
C ARG A 32 2.55 -8.24 23.52
N LEU A 33 3.26 -9.22 22.96
CA LEU A 33 2.73 -10.45 22.41
C LEU A 33 3.40 -11.64 23.11
N SER A 34 2.59 -12.64 23.49
CA SER A 34 3.04 -13.97 23.88
C SER A 34 2.43 -15.04 22.98
N LEU A 35 3.18 -16.11 22.75
CA LEU A 35 2.69 -17.30 22.05
C LEU A 35 2.06 -18.27 23.05
N SER A 36 1.07 -19.01 22.60
CA SER A 36 0.35 -20.00 23.40
C SER A 36 0.29 -21.33 22.67
N ASP A 37 0.56 -22.43 23.38
CA ASP A 37 0.46 -23.79 22.85
C ASP A 37 -0.99 -24.34 22.84
N ARG A 38 -1.95 -23.53 23.30
CA ARG A 38 -3.36 -23.92 23.51
C ARG A 38 -4.32 -23.18 22.59
N GLY A 39 -3.93 -22.91 21.35
CA GLY A 39 -4.85 -22.33 20.38
C GLY A 39 -5.87 -23.36 19.86
N GLU A 40 -7.02 -22.85 19.44
CA GLU A 40 -8.11 -23.65 18.89
C GLU A 40 -8.14 -23.59 17.35
N GLY A 41 -8.64 -24.66 16.73
CA GLY A 41 -8.88 -24.74 15.30
C GLY A 41 -7.67 -25.09 14.44
N GLN A 42 -7.90 -25.18 13.13
CA GLN A 42 -6.86 -25.49 12.15
C GLN A 42 -5.94 -24.29 11.95
N VAL A 43 -4.62 -24.55 11.95
CA VAL A 43 -3.59 -23.55 11.61
C VAL A 43 -3.24 -23.69 10.13
N TRP A 44 -3.45 -22.63 9.37
CA TRP A 44 -3.14 -22.59 7.93
C TRP A 44 -1.63 -22.47 7.69
N PRO A 45 -1.12 -22.83 6.50
CA PRO A 45 0.31 -22.77 6.22
C PRO A 45 0.94 -21.39 6.42
N TYR A 46 0.24 -20.31 6.02
CA TYR A 46 0.72 -18.93 6.24
C TYR A 46 0.73 -18.54 7.72
N GLU A 47 -0.19 -19.10 8.52
CA GLU A 47 -0.29 -18.84 9.96
C GLU A 47 0.80 -19.57 10.72
N ARG A 48 1.10 -20.82 10.32
CA ARG A 48 2.22 -21.58 10.86
C ARG A 48 3.54 -20.85 10.58
N TRP A 49 3.73 -20.37 9.36
CA TRP A 49 4.87 -19.53 9.02
C TRP A 49 4.96 -18.30 9.94
N ALA A 50 3.84 -17.61 10.20
CA ALA A 50 3.82 -16.46 11.08
C ALA A 50 4.20 -16.83 12.54
N LEU A 51 3.64 -17.92 13.06
CA LEU A 51 3.97 -18.44 14.40
C LEU A 51 5.45 -18.80 14.52
N ASP A 52 6.02 -19.50 13.53
CA ASP A 52 7.43 -19.90 13.52
C ASP A 52 8.35 -18.69 13.49
N ARG A 53 8.02 -17.67 12.67
CA ARG A 53 8.80 -16.43 12.59
C ARG A 53 8.71 -15.59 13.87
N MET A 54 7.53 -15.53 14.51
CA MET A 54 7.38 -14.88 15.81
C MET A 54 8.14 -15.63 16.90
N ALA A 55 8.06 -16.96 16.94
CA ALA A 55 8.78 -17.79 17.92
C ALA A 55 10.29 -17.63 17.79
N ALA A 56 10.82 -17.64 16.56
CA ALA A 56 12.22 -17.40 16.28
C ALA A 56 12.68 -16.01 16.76
N ARG A 57 11.90 -14.96 16.48
CA ARG A 57 12.22 -13.58 16.92
C ARG A 57 12.06 -13.38 18.44
N MET A 58 11.19 -14.14 19.10
CA MET A 58 11.08 -14.14 20.56
C MET A 58 12.29 -14.79 21.23
N ALA A 59 13.03 -15.67 20.53
CA ALA A 59 14.22 -16.36 21.03
C ALA A 59 14.02 -16.99 22.43
N GLY A 60 12.83 -17.55 22.67
CA GLY A 60 12.46 -18.16 23.96
C GLY A 60 11.98 -17.18 25.05
N ALA A 61 11.94 -15.88 24.78
CA ALA A 61 11.33 -14.91 25.70
C ALA A 61 9.83 -15.19 25.85
N PRO A 62 9.24 -15.08 27.06
CA PRO A 62 7.82 -15.34 27.26
C PRO A 62 6.91 -14.26 26.64
N ARG A 63 7.44 -13.04 26.46
CA ARG A 63 6.74 -11.89 25.87
C ARG A 63 7.73 -11.03 25.10
N ALA A 64 7.32 -10.52 23.94
CA ALA A 64 8.10 -9.57 23.15
C ALA A 64 7.21 -8.42 22.63
N PRO A 65 7.76 -7.22 22.40
CA PRO A 65 6.99 -6.13 21.82
C PRO A 65 6.59 -6.46 20.38
N VAL A 66 5.35 -6.15 20.00
CA VAL A 66 4.76 -6.51 18.70
C VAL A 66 5.61 -5.99 17.54
N ILE A 67 6.17 -4.78 17.67
CA ILE A 67 7.02 -4.17 16.63
C ILE A 67 8.30 -4.96 16.37
N ALA A 68 8.86 -5.61 17.39
CA ALA A 68 10.08 -6.41 17.25
C ALA A 68 9.80 -7.78 16.62
N LEU A 69 8.53 -8.18 16.52
CA LEU A 69 8.11 -9.45 15.92
C LEU A 69 7.73 -9.32 14.45
N MET A 70 7.69 -8.10 13.92
CA MET A 70 7.41 -7.84 12.51
C MET A 70 8.54 -8.43 11.64
N PRO A 71 8.22 -9.31 10.68
CA PRO A 71 9.19 -9.76 9.70
C PRO A 71 9.56 -8.66 8.71
N ASP A 72 10.76 -8.79 8.11
CA ASP A 72 11.21 -7.87 7.08
C ASP A 72 10.30 -7.92 5.86
N GLY A 73 10.07 -6.76 5.22
CA GLY A 73 9.15 -6.66 4.09
C GLY A 73 9.49 -7.61 2.94
N THR A 74 10.78 -7.85 2.71
CA THR A 74 11.26 -8.81 1.70
C THR A 74 10.84 -10.24 2.01
N ASP A 75 10.90 -10.66 3.27
CA ASP A 75 10.51 -12.02 3.69
C ASP A 75 8.99 -12.20 3.57
N LEU A 76 8.24 -11.15 3.91
CA LEU A 76 6.78 -11.14 3.76
C LEU A 76 6.37 -11.32 2.28
N ASP A 77 6.99 -10.58 1.38
CA ASP A 77 6.68 -10.66 -0.05
C ASP A 77 7.14 -11.96 -0.70
N ALA A 78 8.32 -12.48 -0.29
CA ALA A 78 8.92 -13.66 -0.88
C ALA A 78 8.33 -14.99 -0.36
N GLU A 79 7.97 -15.08 0.91
CA GLU A 79 7.56 -16.34 1.54
C GLU A 79 6.10 -16.30 2.03
N PHE A 80 5.70 -15.27 2.77
CA PHE A 80 4.39 -15.21 3.42
C PHE A 80 3.24 -14.98 2.43
N VAL A 81 3.35 -13.95 1.58
CA VAL A 81 2.30 -13.58 0.60
C VAL A 81 1.99 -14.74 -0.36
N PRO A 82 2.97 -15.51 -0.88
CA PRO A 82 2.69 -16.72 -1.65
C PRO A 82 1.86 -17.77 -0.89
N LEU A 83 2.10 -17.98 0.41
CA LEU A 83 1.35 -18.94 1.22
C LEU A 83 -0.09 -18.49 1.45
N VAL A 84 -0.31 -17.20 1.70
CA VAL A 84 -1.65 -16.61 1.81
C VAL A 84 -2.41 -16.81 0.50
N ARG A 85 -1.76 -16.52 -0.64
CA ARG A 85 -2.35 -16.71 -1.97
C ARG A 85 -2.70 -18.16 -2.24
N GLN A 86 -1.81 -19.10 -1.90
CA GLN A 86 -2.07 -20.52 -2.11
C GLN A 86 -3.24 -21.00 -1.26
N SER A 87 -3.29 -20.58 0.02
CA SER A 87 -4.40 -20.96 0.92
C SER A 87 -5.74 -20.38 0.44
N ALA A 88 -5.76 -19.17 -0.13
CA ALA A 88 -6.95 -18.61 -0.75
C ALA A 88 -7.42 -19.41 -1.98
N ILE A 89 -6.51 -20.05 -2.72
CA ILE A 89 -6.87 -20.95 -3.82
C ILE A 89 -7.44 -22.26 -3.28
N ASP A 90 -6.78 -22.83 -2.28
CA ASP A 90 -7.15 -24.13 -1.70
C ASP A 90 -8.53 -24.05 -1.02
N LEU A 91 -8.86 -22.90 -0.43
CA LEU A 91 -10.18 -22.56 0.11
C LEU A 91 -11.22 -22.22 -0.96
N GLY A 92 -10.84 -22.21 -2.23
CA GLY A 92 -11.74 -21.88 -3.34
C GLY A 92 -12.16 -20.42 -3.39
N LEU A 93 -11.50 -19.52 -2.66
CA LEU A 93 -11.78 -18.06 -2.64
C LEU A 93 -11.18 -17.37 -3.88
N ALA A 94 -10.06 -17.89 -4.37
CA ALA A 94 -9.37 -17.39 -5.54
C ALA A 94 -9.11 -18.52 -6.54
N ARG A 95 -9.07 -18.20 -7.83
CA ARG A 95 -8.61 -19.12 -8.88
C ARG A 95 -7.48 -18.46 -9.65
N ARG A 96 -6.44 -19.23 -10.00
CA ARG A 96 -5.41 -18.76 -10.93
C ARG A 96 -6.06 -18.45 -12.28
N ARG A 97 -5.79 -17.25 -12.83
CA ARG A 97 -6.28 -16.87 -14.16
C ARG A 97 -5.82 -17.84 -15.25
N TRP A 98 -4.61 -18.38 -15.11
CA TRP A 98 -4.06 -19.40 -15.98
C TRP A 98 -3.69 -20.64 -15.15
N ARG A 99 -4.13 -21.82 -15.62
CA ARG A 99 -3.87 -23.10 -14.93
C ARG A 99 -2.38 -23.48 -14.96
N SER A 100 -1.62 -23.00 -15.95
CA SER A 100 -0.17 -23.18 -16.06
C SER A 100 0.50 -21.90 -16.59
N MET A 101 1.79 -21.70 -16.27
CA MET A 101 2.61 -20.62 -16.83
C MET A 101 2.89 -20.79 -18.33
N LEU A 102 2.55 -21.95 -18.88
CA LEU A 102 2.81 -22.31 -20.26
C LEU A 102 2.04 -21.40 -21.23
N VAL A 103 0.78 -21.09 -20.92
CA VAL A 103 -0.07 -20.23 -21.75
C VAL A 103 0.43 -18.77 -21.82
N PRO A 104 0.69 -18.07 -20.70
CA PRO A 104 1.25 -16.71 -20.76
C PRO A 104 2.68 -16.69 -21.34
N LEU A 105 3.47 -17.75 -21.16
CA LEU A 105 4.80 -17.86 -21.77
C LEU A 105 4.73 -18.04 -23.29
N LEU A 106 3.82 -18.89 -23.79
CA LEU A 106 3.58 -19.05 -25.23
C LEU A 106 3.02 -17.78 -25.86
N LEU A 107 2.13 -17.05 -25.17
CA LEU A 107 1.65 -15.74 -25.64
C LEU A 107 2.77 -14.71 -25.72
N ALA A 108 3.65 -14.66 -24.71
CA ALA A 108 4.80 -13.77 -24.72
C ALA A 108 5.79 -14.13 -25.85
N ALA A 109 6.06 -15.43 -26.06
CA ALA A 109 6.89 -15.91 -27.16
C ALA A 109 6.26 -15.62 -28.52
N GLY A 110 4.95 -15.83 -28.67
CA GLY A 110 4.20 -15.54 -29.89
C GLY A 110 4.15 -14.05 -30.24
N LEU A 111 4.33 -13.15 -29.27
CA LEU A 111 4.49 -11.71 -29.50
C LEU A 111 5.95 -11.33 -29.80
N ALA A 112 6.91 -11.92 -29.10
CA ALA A 112 8.32 -11.58 -29.22
C ALA A 112 8.97 -12.13 -30.49
N VAL A 113 8.62 -13.35 -30.92
CA VAL A 113 9.26 -14.03 -32.05
C VAL A 113 8.97 -13.34 -33.40
N PRO A 114 7.70 -13.03 -33.76
CA PRO A 114 7.41 -12.33 -35.02
C PRO A 114 8.02 -10.92 -35.06
N TRP A 115 8.10 -10.26 -33.90
CA TRP A 115 8.73 -8.96 -33.73
C TRP A 115 10.26 -9.03 -33.93
N TYR A 116 10.93 -10.01 -33.34
CA TYR A 116 12.38 -10.21 -33.52
C TYR A 116 12.73 -10.46 -34.98
N VAL A 117 11.94 -11.29 -35.68
CA VAL A 117 12.11 -11.57 -37.11
C VAL A 117 11.93 -10.32 -37.96
N THR A 118 10.94 -9.48 -37.67
CA THR A 118 10.72 -8.22 -38.41
C THR A 118 11.84 -7.22 -38.20
N ILE A 119 12.40 -7.09 -37.00
CA ILE A 119 13.54 -6.21 -36.75
C ILE A 119 14.83 -6.73 -37.39
N ALA A 120 15.08 -8.04 -37.28
CA ALA A 120 16.27 -8.66 -37.84
C ALA A 120 16.32 -8.53 -39.38
N HIS A 121 15.16 -8.50 -40.05
CA HIS A 121 15.09 -8.34 -41.50
C HIS A 121 14.94 -6.89 -41.99
N ALA A 122 14.30 -5.99 -41.24
CA ALA A 122 13.98 -4.65 -41.74
C ALA A 122 15.08 -3.60 -41.51
N GLY A 123 16.04 -3.84 -40.61
CA GLY A 123 17.00 -2.82 -40.17
C GLY A 123 16.31 -1.74 -39.32
N VAL A 124 16.94 -1.35 -38.21
CA VAL A 124 16.26 -0.56 -37.16
C VAL A 124 16.04 0.89 -37.60
N SER A 125 14.82 1.22 -38.02
CA SER A 125 14.36 2.60 -38.16
C SER A 125 13.73 3.09 -36.85
N TRP A 126 13.74 4.42 -36.62
CA TRP A 126 13.16 5.08 -35.43
C TRP A 126 11.72 4.65 -35.07
N PRO A 127 10.80 4.40 -36.04
CA PRO A 127 9.48 3.83 -35.75
C PRO A 127 9.53 2.40 -35.17
N GLY A 128 10.54 1.62 -35.55
CA GLY A 128 10.78 0.27 -35.03
C GLY A 128 11.07 0.28 -33.52
N TRP A 129 11.72 1.32 -33.00
CA TRP A 129 11.99 1.46 -31.56
C TRP A 129 10.73 1.70 -30.72
N ILE A 130 9.76 2.47 -31.22
CA ILE A 130 8.49 2.72 -30.50
C ILE A 130 7.62 1.46 -30.49
N ALA A 131 7.55 0.74 -31.62
CA ALA A 131 6.85 -0.55 -31.70
C ALA A 131 7.48 -1.60 -30.77
N THR A 132 8.80 -1.58 -30.62
CA THR A 132 9.57 -2.41 -29.68
C THR A 132 9.17 -2.16 -28.23
N ALA A 133 9.13 -0.90 -27.81
CA ALA A 133 8.73 -0.54 -26.46
C ALA A 133 7.28 -0.97 -26.16
N GLY A 134 6.36 -0.78 -27.12
CA GLY A 134 4.96 -1.19 -26.98
C GLY A 134 4.78 -2.70 -26.84
N ALA A 135 5.44 -3.51 -27.70
CA ALA A 135 5.36 -4.97 -27.64
C ALA A 135 6.01 -5.53 -26.37
N PHE A 136 7.13 -4.94 -25.92
CA PHE A 136 7.80 -5.33 -24.68
C PHE A 136 6.94 -5.01 -23.45
N VAL A 137 6.36 -3.81 -23.39
CA VAL A 137 5.43 -3.42 -22.33
C VAL A 137 4.18 -4.30 -22.33
N ALA A 138 3.61 -4.60 -23.50
CA ALA A 138 2.45 -5.48 -23.62
C ALA A 138 2.77 -6.93 -23.19
N GLY A 139 3.92 -7.48 -23.63
CA GLY A 139 4.39 -8.81 -23.24
C GLY A 139 4.72 -8.92 -21.75
N ALA A 140 5.42 -7.92 -21.20
CA ALA A 140 5.67 -7.83 -19.76
C ALA A 140 4.37 -7.68 -18.95
N SER A 141 3.41 -6.89 -19.44
CA SER A 141 2.09 -6.74 -18.82
C SER A 141 1.29 -8.04 -18.87
N LEU A 142 1.45 -8.85 -19.92
CA LEU A 142 0.83 -10.17 -20.05
C LEU A 142 1.45 -11.20 -19.10
N LEU A 143 2.77 -11.17 -18.92
CA LEU A 143 3.47 -12.04 -17.97
C LEU A 143 3.22 -11.66 -16.51
N LEU A 144 3.22 -10.36 -16.20
CA LEU A 144 2.89 -9.84 -14.86
C LEU A 144 1.40 -9.99 -14.56
N GLY A 145 0.52 -9.70 -15.52
CA GLY A 145 -0.93 -9.90 -15.42
C GLY A 145 -1.36 -11.37 -15.49
N GLY A 146 -0.51 -12.25 -16.00
CA GLY A 146 -0.67 -13.70 -16.01
C GLY A 146 -0.53 -14.34 -14.62
N ARG A 147 0.04 -13.62 -13.66
CA ARG A 147 0.04 -14.02 -12.24
C ARG A 147 -1.21 -13.56 -11.48
N GLY A 148 -2.17 -12.96 -12.18
CA GLY A 148 -3.41 -12.46 -11.59
C GLY A 148 -4.33 -13.59 -11.10
N PHE A 149 -4.95 -13.36 -9.95
CA PHE A 149 -5.99 -14.22 -9.39
C PHE A 149 -7.36 -13.64 -9.73
N LEU A 150 -8.29 -14.52 -10.11
CA LEU A 150 -9.70 -14.18 -10.26
C LEU A 150 -10.46 -14.62 -9.02
N LEU A 151 -11.34 -13.75 -8.54
CA LEU A 151 -12.22 -14.04 -7.43
C LEU A 151 -13.33 -14.99 -7.88
N THR A 152 -13.47 -16.10 -7.17
CA THR A 152 -14.60 -17.03 -7.33
C THR A 152 -15.87 -16.39 -6.76
N PRO A 153 -17.07 -16.95 -7.03
CA PRO A 153 -18.31 -16.49 -6.40
C PRO A 153 -18.22 -16.48 -4.87
N LEU A 154 -17.71 -17.55 -4.27
CA LEU A 154 -17.45 -17.67 -2.83
C LEU A 154 -16.47 -16.59 -2.33
N GLY A 155 -15.39 -16.33 -3.10
CA GLY A 155 -14.43 -15.28 -2.77
C GLY A 155 -15.04 -13.87 -2.85
N ARG A 156 -16.04 -13.62 -3.71
CA ARG A 156 -16.76 -12.34 -3.77
C ARG A 156 -17.72 -12.18 -2.62
N GLU A 157 -18.40 -13.25 -2.21
CA GLU A 157 -19.28 -13.23 -1.04
C GLU A 157 -18.49 -12.94 0.24
N VAL A 158 -17.31 -13.54 0.40
CA VAL A 158 -16.44 -13.31 1.57
C VAL A 158 -15.75 -11.94 1.53
N ALA A 159 -15.35 -11.45 0.35
CA ALA A 159 -14.76 -10.11 0.22
C ALA A 159 -15.75 -8.98 0.51
N GLY A 160 -17.06 -9.27 0.51
CA GLY A 160 -18.10 -8.26 0.57
C GLY A 160 -18.22 -7.47 -0.73
N PRO A 161 -19.16 -6.49 -0.81
CA PRO A 161 -19.18 -5.55 -1.92
C PRO A 161 -17.81 -4.88 -2.05
N GLU A 162 -17.37 -4.66 -3.29
CA GLU A 162 -16.08 -4.03 -3.60
C GLU A 162 -15.90 -2.83 -2.67
N PRO A 163 -14.83 -2.80 -1.84
CA PRO A 163 -14.66 -1.71 -0.89
C PRO A 163 -14.69 -0.42 -1.72
N ALA A 164 -15.63 0.47 -1.37
CA ALA A 164 -15.67 1.80 -1.96
C ALA A 164 -14.24 2.35 -1.92
N PRO A 165 -13.76 3.00 -3.00
CA PRO A 165 -12.38 3.47 -3.07
C PRO A 165 -12.08 4.19 -1.76
N VAL A 166 -11.14 3.63 -0.98
CA VAL A 166 -10.83 4.13 0.36
C VAL A 166 -10.59 5.61 0.21
N ASP A 167 -11.45 6.44 0.82
CA ASP A 167 -11.26 7.87 0.73
C ASP A 167 -9.89 8.14 1.34
N ALA A 168 -8.95 8.63 0.53
CA ALA A 168 -7.59 8.93 0.97
C ALA A 168 -7.59 9.92 2.15
N ARG A 169 -8.72 10.60 2.37
CA ARG A 169 -9.01 11.48 3.50
C ARG A 169 -9.30 10.74 4.82
N GLU A 170 -9.75 9.48 4.78
CA GLU A 170 -10.17 8.71 5.96
C GLU A 170 -9.20 7.59 6.37
N GLU A 171 -8.22 7.27 5.53
CA GLU A 171 -7.23 6.22 5.85
C GLU A 171 -6.34 6.63 7.03
N ARG A 172 -6.53 5.91 8.15
CA ARG A 172 -5.76 6.02 9.40
C ARG A 172 -4.32 5.59 9.14
N ILE A 173 -3.37 6.42 9.57
CA ILE A 173 -1.95 6.14 9.39
C ILE A 173 -1.38 5.62 10.70
N PHE A 174 -0.68 4.49 10.61
CA PHE A 174 0.23 4.02 11.64
C PHE A 174 1.64 4.42 11.21
N THR A 175 2.16 5.53 11.72
CA THR A 175 3.59 5.82 11.62
C THR A 175 4.25 5.02 12.75
N GLY A 176 5.21 4.15 12.42
CA GLY A 176 5.83 3.18 13.35
C GLY A 176 6.64 3.80 14.50
N ASP A 177 6.48 5.10 14.74
CA ASP A 177 7.11 5.94 15.77
C ASP A 177 6.22 6.12 17.02
N GLY A 178 5.18 5.29 17.19
CA GLY A 178 4.33 5.28 18.38
C GLY A 178 3.25 6.37 18.41
N TRP A 179 3.01 7.03 17.28
CA TRP A 179 1.96 8.04 17.16
C TRP A 179 0.56 7.41 17.09
N ARG A 180 -0.38 7.99 17.84
CA ARG A 180 -1.78 7.59 17.81
C ARG A 180 -2.37 7.96 16.45
N SER A 181 -3.21 7.10 15.89
CA SER A 181 -3.91 7.38 14.63
C SER A 181 -4.67 8.71 14.71
N VAL A 182 -4.38 9.64 13.81
CA VAL A 182 -4.93 11.00 13.82
C VAL A 182 -5.96 11.15 12.71
N LEU A 183 -7.09 11.79 13.01
CA LEU A 183 -8.11 12.11 12.01
C LEU A 183 -7.59 13.25 11.11
N ILE A 184 -7.55 13.03 9.79
CA ILE A 184 -7.16 14.06 8.83
C ILE A 184 -8.39 14.88 8.46
N GLU A 185 -8.37 16.18 8.74
CA GLU A 185 -9.42 17.09 8.29
C GLU A 185 -8.91 18.01 7.17
N PRO A 186 -9.59 18.10 6.02
CA PRO A 186 -9.30 19.14 5.06
C PRO A 186 -9.52 20.50 5.72
N THR A 187 -8.54 21.39 5.60
CA THR A 187 -8.65 22.74 6.17
C THR A 187 -9.92 23.40 5.64
N ARG A 188 -10.89 23.68 6.53
CA ARG A 188 -12.17 24.28 6.14
C ARG A 188 -11.88 25.63 5.47
N ARG A 189 -12.47 25.84 4.28
CA ARG A 189 -12.43 27.12 3.57
C ARG A 189 -13.24 28.15 4.37
N GLY A 190 -12.61 28.77 5.36
CA GLY A 190 -13.22 29.83 6.17
C GLY A 190 -13.01 31.18 5.51
N GLY A 191 -14.08 31.94 5.30
CA GLY A 191 -14.02 33.31 4.77
C GLY A 191 -13.32 34.30 5.72
N ASP A 192 -13.28 33.99 7.02
CA ASP A 192 -12.94 34.95 8.08
C ASP A 192 -11.55 34.77 8.71
N GLY A 193 -10.68 33.94 8.11
CA GLY A 193 -9.31 33.73 8.58
C GLY A 193 -8.28 34.76 8.08
N PRO A 194 -7.10 34.85 8.72
CA PRO A 194 -5.98 35.66 8.22
C PRO A 194 -5.54 35.23 6.81
N LYS A 195 -5.04 36.17 5.99
CA LYS A 195 -4.64 35.90 4.59
C LYS A 195 -3.42 34.97 4.48
N ARG A 196 -2.58 34.95 5.51
CA ARG A 196 -1.37 34.15 5.63
C ARG A 196 -1.23 33.73 7.09
N GLN A 197 -0.89 32.48 7.31
CA GLN A 197 -0.62 31.92 8.63
C GLN A 197 0.60 31.03 8.55
N GLU A 198 1.48 31.16 9.54
CA GLU A 198 2.59 30.24 9.72
C GLU A 198 2.11 29.04 10.53
N VAL A 199 2.41 27.84 10.04
CA VAL A 199 2.03 26.57 10.68
C VAL A 199 3.26 25.70 10.71
N GLU A 200 3.60 25.21 11.90
CA GLU A 200 4.67 24.26 12.12
C GLU A 200 4.06 22.90 12.45
N GLY A 201 4.65 21.84 11.90
CA GLY A 201 4.21 20.49 12.22
C GLY A 201 4.98 19.42 11.49
N ARG A 202 4.78 18.20 11.94
CA ARG A 202 5.30 17.00 11.29
C ARG A 202 4.38 16.58 10.16
N VAL A 203 4.94 16.19 9.03
CA VAL A 203 4.15 15.63 7.93
C VAL A 203 3.74 14.21 8.28
N VAL A 204 2.44 13.98 8.37
CA VAL A 204 1.88 12.64 8.66
C VAL A 204 1.46 11.92 7.39
N LYS A 205 1.02 12.65 6.36
CA LYS A 205 0.57 12.07 5.08
C LYS A 205 0.83 13.00 3.90
N ARG A 206 0.99 12.39 2.72
CA ARG A 206 0.82 13.06 1.44
C ARG A 206 0.03 12.18 0.47
N TRP A 207 -0.85 12.76 -0.34
CA TRP A 207 -1.60 12.04 -1.37
C TRP A 207 -1.93 12.95 -2.56
N ILE A 208 -2.35 12.33 -3.67
CA ILE A 208 -2.75 13.03 -4.90
C ILE A 208 -4.21 12.67 -5.17
N VAL A 209 -5.05 13.69 -5.35
CA VAL A 209 -6.41 13.53 -5.85
C VAL A 209 -6.39 13.87 -7.34
N THR A 210 -6.92 12.95 -8.14
CA THR A 210 -7.06 13.16 -9.59
C THR A 210 -8.50 13.59 -9.85
N GLU A 211 -8.69 14.87 -10.15
CA GLU A 211 -10.00 15.43 -10.49
C GLU A 211 -10.15 15.39 -12.02
N HIS A 212 -11.18 14.68 -12.50
CA HIS A 212 -11.58 14.73 -13.90
C HIS A 212 -12.41 15.99 -14.09
N GLY A 213 -11.89 16.96 -14.85
CA GLY A 213 -12.69 18.07 -15.33
C GLY A 213 -13.60 17.64 -16.47
N ASP A 214 -14.71 18.36 -16.68
CA ASP A 214 -15.65 18.12 -17.79
C ASP A 214 -14.96 18.17 -19.18
N ASP A 215 -13.80 18.82 -19.28
CA ASP A 215 -13.04 19.03 -20.53
C ASP A 215 -11.98 17.95 -20.85
N LEU A 216 -12.15 16.69 -20.40
CA LEU A 216 -11.17 15.60 -20.58
C LEU A 216 -9.76 15.89 -20.01
N SER A 217 -9.57 17.04 -19.35
CA SER A 217 -8.31 17.41 -18.72
C SER A 217 -8.25 16.80 -17.31
N THR A 218 -7.28 15.92 -17.11
CA THR A 218 -7.02 15.28 -15.83
C THR A 218 -6.17 16.21 -14.98
N SER A 219 -6.78 16.90 -14.00
CA SER A 219 -6.02 17.77 -13.10
C SER A 219 -5.61 17.00 -11.84
N ARG A 220 -4.32 17.06 -11.49
CA ARG A 220 -3.79 16.42 -10.28
C ARG A 220 -3.63 17.46 -9.18
N THR A 221 -4.31 17.25 -8.06
CA THR A 221 -4.18 18.09 -6.88
C THR A 221 -3.44 17.35 -5.79
N CYS A 222 -2.29 17.88 -5.38
CA CYS A 222 -1.46 17.31 -4.31
C CYS A 222 -1.91 17.84 -2.94
N TYR A 223 -1.91 16.97 -1.95
CA TYR A 223 -2.25 17.28 -0.56
C TYR A 223 -1.18 16.77 0.39
N VAL A 224 -0.97 17.53 1.47
CA VAL A 224 -0.08 17.18 2.58
C VAL A 224 -0.82 17.45 3.90
N ALA A 225 -0.81 16.49 4.81
CA ALA A 225 -1.35 16.64 6.16
C ALA A 225 -0.22 16.88 7.16
N LEU A 226 -0.39 17.93 7.96
CA LEU A 226 0.55 18.32 9.01
C LEU A 226 -0.07 18.08 10.38
N HIS A 227 0.76 17.69 11.33
CA HIS A 227 0.38 17.49 12.71
C HIS A 227 1.25 18.34 13.63
N ASP A 228 0.62 19.10 14.53
CA ASP A 228 1.30 19.99 15.49
C ASP A 228 1.94 19.27 16.69
N GLY A 229 1.45 18.07 16.99
CA GLY A 229 1.94 17.14 18.00
C GLY A 229 1.09 17.08 19.25
N THR A 230 0.03 17.88 19.31
CA THR A 230 -0.85 18.01 20.47
C THR A 230 -2.32 17.87 20.11
N SER A 231 -2.71 18.25 18.89
CA SER A 231 -4.08 18.14 18.41
C SER A 231 -4.47 16.70 18.10
N GLU A 232 -5.74 16.35 18.30
CA GLU A 232 -6.30 15.06 17.87
C GLU A 232 -6.50 14.95 16.35
N LYS A 233 -6.28 16.06 15.64
CA LYS A 233 -6.60 16.23 14.22
C LYS A 233 -5.41 16.82 13.47
N ALA A 234 -5.15 16.30 12.28
CA ALA A 234 -4.12 16.80 11.38
C ALA A 234 -4.76 17.60 10.23
N PRO A 235 -4.57 18.93 10.16
CA PRO A 235 -5.06 19.71 9.04
C PRO A 235 -4.34 19.35 7.73
N ALA A 236 -5.13 19.20 6.66
CA ALA A 236 -4.62 18.95 5.32
C ALA A 236 -4.62 20.20 4.45
N TYR A 237 -3.49 20.44 3.77
CA TYR A 237 -3.27 21.57 2.89
C TYR A 237 -2.99 21.12 1.47
N ARG A 238 -3.53 21.87 0.50
CA ARG A 238 -3.20 21.74 -0.92
C ARG A 238 -1.76 22.21 -1.13
N ALA A 239 -0.94 21.34 -1.71
CA ALA A 239 0.46 21.56 -2.02
C ALA A 239 0.67 21.78 -3.51
N LYS A 240 1.74 22.53 -3.85
CA LYS A 240 2.31 22.50 -5.21
C LYS A 240 3.10 21.21 -5.38
N GLU A 241 3.17 20.71 -6.61
CA GLU A 241 3.84 19.44 -6.93
C GLU A 241 5.30 19.40 -6.49
N ARG A 242 6.05 20.50 -6.66
CA ARG A 242 7.43 20.61 -6.18
C ARG A 242 7.55 20.33 -4.67
N PHE A 243 6.70 20.97 -3.87
CA PHE A 243 6.67 20.74 -2.42
C PHE A 243 6.26 19.32 -2.06
N TYR A 244 5.28 18.77 -2.77
CA TYR A 244 4.83 17.39 -2.58
C TYR A 244 5.97 16.37 -2.78
N GLN A 245 6.82 16.59 -3.78
CA GLN A 245 7.98 15.74 -4.06
C GLN A 245 9.07 15.87 -2.99
N ASP A 246 9.31 17.09 -2.51
CA ASP A 246 10.39 17.41 -1.58
C ASP A 246 10.15 16.93 -0.13
N VAL A 247 8.89 16.69 0.26
CA VAL A 247 8.52 16.38 1.66
C VAL A 247 8.02 14.95 1.82
N LEU A 248 8.54 14.26 2.83
CA LEU A 248 8.19 12.89 3.19
C LEU A 248 7.40 12.83 4.50
N PRO A 249 6.52 11.82 4.68
CA PRO A 249 5.97 11.50 5.99
C PRO A 249 7.10 11.30 7.02
N GLY A 250 7.00 11.96 8.17
CA GLY A 250 8.03 12.00 9.22
C GLY A 250 8.82 13.31 9.29
N ASP A 251 8.90 14.08 8.19
CA ASP A 251 9.63 15.35 8.15
C ASP A 251 8.96 16.41 9.04
N VAL A 252 9.77 17.26 9.67
CA VAL A 252 9.29 18.45 10.39
C VAL A 252 9.38 19.64 9.46
N VAL A 253 8.25 20.31 9.24
CA VAL A 253 8.17 21.43 8.30
C VAL A 253 7.50 22.63 8.95
N ARG A 254 7.98 23.82 8.56
CA ARG A 254 7.34 25.10 8.89
C ARG A 254 6.86 25.74 7.61
N LEU A 255 5.55 25.90 7.49
CA LEU A 255 4.87 26.30 6.26
C LEU A 255 4.17 27.64 6.44
N LEU A 256 4.22 28.46 5.40
CA LEU A 256 3.32 29.59 5.25
C LEU A 256 2.10 29.11 4.46
N VAL A 257 0.94 29.06 5.10
CA VAL A 257 -0.31 28.61 4.49
C VAL A 257 -1.27 29.78 4.27
N ASN A 258 -2.16 29.62 3.30
CA ASN A 258 -3.35 30.44 3.14
C ASN A 258 -4.55 29.66 3.71
N PRO A 259 -4.99 29.93 4.94
CA PRO A 259 -6.07 29.17 5.56
C PRO A 259 -7.41 29.34 4.83
N ARG A 260 -7.65 30.47 4.15
CA ARG A 260 -8.88 30.69 3.36
C ARG A 260 -9.00 29.72 2.19
N ARG A 261 -7.87 29.39 1.57
CA ARG A 261 -7.80 28.46 0.42
C ARG A 261 -7.36 27.05 0.83
N GLY A 262 -6.96 26.85 2.07
CA GLY A 262 -6.34 25.62 2.56
C GLY A 262 -5.12 25.22 1.73
N SER A 263 -4.28 26.18 1.32
CA SER A 263 -3.16 25.94 0.40
C SER A 263 -1.82 26.40 0.95
N VAL A 264 -0.76 25.64 0.70
CA VAL A 264 0.62 26.01 1.03
C VAL A 264 1.10 27.10 0.06
N LEU A 265 1.59 28.21 0.62
CA LEU A 265 2.16 29.32 -0.14
C LEU A 265 3.67 29.15 -0.33
N SER A 266 4.38 28.85 0.77
CA SER A 266 5.82 28.66 0.79
C SER A 266 6.26 27.80 1.98
N VAL A 267 7.45 27.21 1.85
CA VAL A 267 8.16 26.54 2.95
C VAL A 267 9.08 27.56 3.60
N LEU A 268 9.02 27.65 4.92
CA LEU A 268 9.87 28.53 5.73
C LEU A 268 11.04 27.76 6.35
N ASN A 269 10.79 26.51 6.78
CA ASN A 269 11.82 25.60 7.26
C ASN A 269 11.46 24.13 6.92
N HIS A 270 12.48 23.30 6.71
CA HIS A 270 12.34 21.87 6.43
C HIS A 270 13.49 21.10 7.07
N GLU A 271 13.16 20.31 8.09
CA GLU A 271 14.08 19.36 8.71
C GLU A 271 13.68 17.95 8.29
N ARG A 272 14.59 17.28 7.58
CA ARG A 272 14.39 15.90 7.14
C ARG A 272 14.63 14.94 8.28
N HIS A 273 13.72 13.99 8.42
CA HIS A 273 14.00 12.81 9.24
C HIS A 273 14.88 11.86 8.43
N TRP A 274 16.04 11.48 8.98
CA TRP A 274 16.91 10.44 8.40
C TRP A 274 16.46 9.05 8.86
#